data_AF-A0A7J8F099-F1
#
_entry.id   AF-A0A7J8F099-F1
#
_cell.length_a   1.000
_cell.length_b   1.000
_cell.length_c   1.000
_cell.angle_alpha   90.00
_cell.angle_beta   90.00
_cell.angle_gamma   90.00
#
_symmetry.space_group_name_H-M   'P 1'
#
loop_
_entity.id
_entity.type
_entity.pdbx_description
1 polymer ?
#
loop_
_entity_poly.entity_id
_entity_poly.type
_entity_poly.pdbx_seq_one_letter_code
_entity_poly.pdbx_strand_id
1 'polypeptide(L)'
;MSRFFTTGSDSESESSLSGEELVTKPVGGNYGKQPLLLSEDEEDTKRVVRSAKDKRFEELTNLIRTIRNAMKIRDVTKCLEEFELLGKAYGKAKSIVDKEGVPRFYIRILADLEDYLNELWEDKEGKKKMNKNNAKALSTLRQGLLLRSLQERNQEQEKVERRRQVPFHLHINLELLECVYLVSAMLLEIPYMAAHESDARRRMISKQFHHQLRVGERQPLLGPPESMREHVVAASKAMKMGDWKTCHSFIINEKMNGKVWDLFPEADKVRTMLVRKIQEESLRTYLFTYSSVYDSISMETLSDMFELDLPTVHSIISKMIINEELMASLDQPTQTVVMHRTEPTAQQNLALQLAEKLGSLVENNERVFDHKQGTYGGYFRDQKDGYRKNEGYMRRGGYRQQQSQTAY
;
A
#
# COMPACT_ATOMS: atom_id res chain seq x y z
N MET A 1 6.80 -9.75 -60.10
CA MET A 1 7.40 -11.02 -59.65
C MET A 1 6.64 -11.45 -58.40
N SER A 2 5.48 -12.10 -58.54
CA SER A 2 5.27 -13.57 -58.52
C SER A 2 5.69 -14.25 -57.21
N ARG A 3 4.91 -15.09 -56.52
CA ARG A 3 3.51 -15.53 -56.50
C ARG A 3 3.49 -16.66 -55.41
N PHE A 4 2.48 -16.68 -54.52
CA PHE A 4 1.83 -17.87 -53.88
C PHE A 4 2.68 -18.87 -53.04
N PHE A 5 2.41 -19.20 -51.76
CA PHE A 5 1.26 -19.81 -51.03
C PHE A 5 1.37 -21.34 -50.79
N THR A 6 1.04 -21.78 -49.57
CA THR A 6 0.53 -23.11 -49.11
C THR A 6 1.55 -24.23 -48.85
N THR A 7 1.39 -25.28 -48.02
CA THR A 7 0.57 -25.75 -46.86
C THR A 7 1.03 -27.21 -46.57
N GLY A 8 0.78 -27.74 -45.36
CA GLY A 8 0.75 -29.19 -45.03
C GLY A 8 1.89 -29.60 -44.09
N SER A 9 1.68 -29.92 -42.80
CA SER A 9 0.84 -30.92 -42.09
C SER A 9 1.35 -32.36 -42.18
N ASP A 10 1.30 -33.00 -41.01
CA ASP A 10 1.36 -34.43 -40.67
C ASP A 10 2.74 -35.10 -40.64
N SER A 11 3.00 -36.15 -39.87
CA SER A 11 2.50 -36.75 -38.62
C SER A 11 3.35 -38.03 -38.44
N GLU A 12 3.34 -38.61 -37.25
CA GLU A 12 3.67 -40.02 -36.92
C GLU A 12 5.15 -40.52 -36.90
N SER A 13 5.63 -40.74 -35.67
CA SER A 13 5.77 -42.05 -34.98
C SER A 13 6.43 -43.29 -35.65
N GLU A 14 7.00 -44.13 -34.77
CA GLU A 14 7.38 -45.58 -34.90
C GLU A 14 8.80 -45.89 -35.45
N SER A 15 9.78 -46.31 -34.63
CA SER A 15 10.13 -47.71 -34.22
C SER A 15 10.57 -48.61 -35.43
N SER A 16 11.61 -49.46 -35.47
CA SER A 16 12.49 -50.13 -34.49
C SER A 16 13.59 -50.96 -35.24
N LEU A 17 14.68 -51.28 -34.53
CA LEU A 17 15.47 -52.55 -34.51
C LEU A 17 16.38 -53.09 -35.65
N SER A 18 17.48 -53.73 -35.16
CA SER A 18 18.38 -54.79 -35.71
C SER A 18 19.60 -54.37 -36.57
N GLY A 19 20.83 -54.90 -36.40
CA GLY A 19 21.39 -55.92 -35.49
C GLY A 19 22.93 -56.10 -35.68
N GLU A 20 23.57 -56.66 -34.63
CA GLU A 20 24.78 -57.53 -34.47
C GLU A 20 25.69 -57.88 -35.68
N GLU A 21 26.96 -58.30 -35.62
CA GLU A 21 28.11 -58.47 -34.68
C GLU A 21 29.21 -59.19 -35.55
N LEU A 22 30.54 -59.02 -35.45
CA LEU A 22 31.50 -59.95 -34.78
C LEU A 22 32.99 -59.69 -35.21
N VAL A 23 33.88 -59.56 -34.20
CA VAL A 23 35.16 -60.31 -33.90
C VAL A 23 36.38 -60.21 -34.88
N THR A 24 37.64 -59.93 -34.44
CA THR A 24 38.63 -60.86 -33.80
C THR A 24 39.78 -60.20 -32.99
N LYS A 25 40.26 -60.91 -31.94
CA LYS A 25 41.45 -60.68 -31.07
C LYS A 25 42.78 -61.21 -31.66
N PRO A 26 43.93 -61.04 -30.96
CA PRO A 26 44.57 -62.21 -30.31
C PRO A 26 45.16 -61.96 -28.89
N VAL A 27 45.62 -63.05 -28.23
CA VAL A 27 46.06 -63.20 -26.82
C VAL A 27 47.44 -63.89 -26.73
N GLY A 28 48.21 -63.58 -25.68
CA GLY A 28 49.25 -64.43 -25.05
C GLY A 28 50.28 -63.56 -24.27
N GLY A 29 50.74 -63.81 -23.04
CA GLY A 29 50.65 -64.92 -22.08
C GLY A 29 51.23 -64.48 -20.70
N ASN A 30 51.23 -65.37 -19.71
CA ASN A 30 51.42 -65.09 -18.27
C ASN A 30 52.71 -65.73 -17.70
N TYR A 31 53.54 -65.01 -16.91
CA TYR A 31 54.61 -65.57 -16.05
C TYR A 31 54.95 -64.67 -14.83
N GLY A 32 55.02 -65.27 -13.64
CA GLY A 32 56.14 -65.16 -12.66
C GLY A 32 56.34 -63.92 -11.76
N LYS A 33 56.41 -64.16 -10.44
CA LYS A 33 56.68 -63.26 -9.28
C LYS A 33 58.01 -62.46 -9.34
N GLN A 34 58.01 -61.17 -8.94
CA GLN A 34 58.66 -60.58 -7.73
C GLN A 34 58.70 -59.02 -7.78
N PRO A 35 58.86 -58.33 -6.63
CA PRO A 35 58.39 -56.95 -6.41
C PRO A 35 59.46 -55.91 -6.72
N LEU A 36 59.08 -54.87 -7.47
CA LEU A 36 59.89 -53.66 -7.62
C LEU A 36 59.26 -52.51 -6.82
N LEU A 37 59.91 -52.25 -5.68
CA LEU A 37 59.89 -50.98 -4.96
C LEU A 37 60.25 -49.85 -5.93
N LEU A 38 59.27 -49.01 -6.25
CA LEU A 38 59.49 -47.63 -6.63
C LEU A 38 58.75 -46.77 -5.59
N SER A 39 59.55 -45.94 -4.94
CA SER A 39 59.28 -45.06 -3.82
C SER A 39 58.21 -43.98 -4.10
N GLU A 40 57.31 -43.80 -3.12
CA GLU A 40 56.78 -42.56 -2.50
C GLU A 40 57.07 -41.23 -3.25
N ASP A 41 56.13 -40.32 -3.54
CA ASP A 41 54.99 -39.83 -2.76
C ASP A 41 53.92 -39.20 -3.70
N GLU A 42 52.65 -39.57 -3.57
CA GLU A 42 51.51 -38.68 -3.91
C GLU A 42 50.34 -39.01 -2.97
N GLU A 43 49.94 -38.04 -2.15
CA GLU A 43 48.88 -38.18 -1.14
C GLU A 43 47.51 -38.52 -1.78
N ASP A 44 47.05 -39.75 -1.57
CA ASP A 44 45.70 -40.23 -1.85
C ASP A 44 44.65 -39.46 -1.02
N THR A 45 44.11 -38.38 -1.60
CA THR A 45 42.88 -37.77 -1.08
C THR A 45 41.67 -38.64 -1.45
N LYS A 46 41.31 -39.57 -0.55
CA LYS A 46 40.08 -40.40 -0.66
C LYS A 46 38.84 -39.55 -0.95
N ARG A 47 38.30 -39.67 -2.16
CA ARG A 47 37.05 -39.00 -2.59
C ARG A 47 35.84 -39.69 -1.92
N VAL A 48 35.42 -39.19 -0.76
CA VAL A 48 34.23 -39.69 -0.05
C VAL A 48 32.97 -39.29 -0.82
N VAL A 49 32.25 -40.26 -1.38
CA VAL A 49 30.94 -40.04 -2.03
C VAL A 49 29.89 -39.88 -0.93
N ARG A 50 29.43 -38.64 -0.72
CA ARG A 50 28.38 -38.31 0.26
C ARG A 50 26.99 -38.40 -0.37
N SER A 51 25.99 -38.76 0.43
CA SER A 51 24.59 -38.80 -0.01
C SER A 51 24.12 -37.42 -0.47
N ALA A 52 23.12 -37.36 -1.36
CA ALA A 52 22.59 -36.09 -1.86
C ALA A 52 22.02 -35.21 -0.72
N LYS A 53 21.50 -35.84 0.34
CA LYS A 53 21.05 -35.19 1.57
C LYS A 53 22.20 -34.57 2.35
N ASP A 54 23.25 -35.34 2.62
CA ASP A 54 24.39 -34.89 3.41
C ASP A 54 25.15 -33.77 2.70
N LYS A 55 25.25 -33.83 1.37
CA LYS A 55 25.86 -32.77 0.56
C LYS A 55 25.09 -31.45 0.67
N ARG A 56 23.76 -31.50 0.70
CA ARG A 56 22.92 -30.29 0.82
C ARG A 56 22.89 -29.75 2.24
N PHE A 57 22.80 -30.62 3.24
CA PHE A 57 22.87 -30.18 4.64
C PHE A 57 24.24 -29.63 5.02
N GLU A 58 25.32 -30.19 4.46
CA GLU A 58 26.66 -29.62 4.62
C GLU A 58 26.76 -28.21 4.01
N GLU A 59 26.25 -28.02 2.78
CA GLU A 59 26.16 -26.71 2.13
C GLU A 59 25.40 -25.69 3.00
N LEU A 60 24.23 -26.08 3.54
CA LEU A 60 23.48 -25.23 4.47
C LEU A 60 24.25 -24.95 5.77
N THR A 61 24.88 -25.96 6.38
CA THR A 61 25.62 -25.77 7.64
C THR A 61 26.85 -24.88 7.48
N ASN A 62 27.52 -24.94 6.32
CA ASN A 62 28.65 -24.06 6.01
C ASN A 62 28.18 -22.61 5.85
N LEU A 63 27.08 -22.37 5.13
CA LEU A 63 26.47 -21.04 5.04
C LEU A 63 26.04 -20.51 6.43
N ILE A 64 25.47 -21.37 7.28
CA ILE A 64 25.10 -20.99 8.66
C ILE A 64 26.33 -20.58 9.50
N ARG A 65 27.46 -21.26 9.33
CA ARG A 65 28.73 -20.87 10.00
C ARG A 65 29.21 -19.51 9.50
N THR A 66 29.12 -19.24 8.20
CA THR A 66 29.49 -17.95 7.62
C THR A 66 28.58 -16.82 8.13
N ILE A 67 27.26 -17.05 8.19
CA ILE A 67 26.29 -16.10 8.76
C ILE A 67 26.62 -15.82 10.24
N ARG A 68 26.89 -16.85 11.04
CA ARG A 68 27.26 -16.66 12.45
C ARG A 68 28.57 -15.87 12.61
N ASN A 69 29.52 -16.06 11.70
CA ASN A 69 30.75 -15.27 11.70
C ASN A 69 30.48 -13.80 11.31
N ALA A 70 29.66 -13.56 10.29
CA ALA A 70 29.25 -12.22 9.88
C ALA A 70 28.51 -11.46 11.00
N MET A 71 27.64 -12.15 11.77
CA MET A 71 26.98 -11.60 12.96
C MET A 71 27.98 -11.18 14.05
N LYS A 72 29.02 -11.99 14.31
CA LYS A 72 30.08 -11.66 15.28
C LYS A 72 30.88 -10.42 14.89
N ILE A 73 31.18 -10.27 13.59
CA ILE A 73 31.98 -9.16 13.06
C ILE A 73 31.11 -7.90 12.84
N ARG A 74 29.79 -7.98 13.07
CA ARG A 74 28.79 -6.92 12.82
C ARG A 74 28.76 -6.45 11.35
N ASP A 75 29.09 -7.33 10.42
CA ASP A 75 29.00 -7.06 8.98
C ASP A 75 27.61 -7.45 8.45
N VAL A 76 26.70 -6.48 8.48
CA VAL A 76 25.30 -6.68 8.08
C VAL A 76 25.17 -6.86 6.56
N THR A 77 26.11 -6.33 5.77
CA THR A 77 26.08 -6.48 4.30
C THR A 77 26.42 -7.91 3.90
N LYS A 78 27.47 -8.51 4.46
CA LYS A 78 27.78 -9.93 4.24
C LYS A 78 26.69 -10.85 4.79
N CYS A 79 26.09 -10.48 5.92
CA CYS A 79 24.96 -11.23 6.47
C CYS A 79 23.78 -11.29 5.48
N LEU A 80 23.50 -10.20 4.76
CA LEU A 80 22.47 -10.15 3.72
C LEU A 80 22.79 -11.05 2.52
N GLU A 81 24.02 -10.98 2.01
CA GLU A 81 24.46 -11.81 0.87
C GLU A 81 24.38 -13.30 1.21
N GLU A 82 24.88 -13.69 2.39
CA GLU A 82 24.85 -15.07 2.86
C GLU A 82 23.41 -15.55 3.16
N PHE A 83 22.53 -14.66 3.63
CA PHE A 83 21.11 -14.96 3.82
C PHE A 83 20.40 -15.26 2.49
N GLU A 84 20.70 -14.50 1.42
CA GLU A 84 20.17 -14.79 0.07
C GLU A 84 20.69 -16.12 -0.49
N LEU A 85 21.98 -16.40 -0.28
CA LEU A 85 22.60 -17.68 -0.66
C LEU A 85 21.98 -18.85 0.12
N LEU A 86 21.72 -18.66 1.42
CA LEU A 86 21.01 -19.62 2.26
C LEU A 86 19.58 -19.87 1.75
N GLY A 87 18.87 -18.84 1.30
CA GLY A 87 17.57 -18.96 0.66
C GLY A 87 17.61 -19.79 -0.63
N LYS A 88 18.60 -19.55 -1.49
CA LYS A 88 18.82 -20.31 -2.74
C LYS A 88 19.20 -21.77 -2.47
N ALA A 89 20.06 -22.01 -1.48
CA ALA A 89 20.45 -23.36 -1.05
C ALA A 89 19.25 -24.12 -0.45
N TYR A 90 18.42 -23.45 0.35
CA TYR A 90 17.18 -24.02 0.89
C TYR A 90 16.18 -24.35 -0.23
N GLY A 91 16.04 -23.51 -1.25
CA GLY A 91 15.21 -23.81 -2.42
C GLY A 91 15.64 -25.08 -3.16
N LYS A 92 16.95 -25.34 -3.28
CA LYS A 92 17.49 -26.59 -3.84
C LYS A 92 17.30 -27.80 -2.91
N ALA A 93 17.23 -27.57 -1.60
CA ALA A 93 17.00 -28.59 -0.59
C ALA A 93 15.51 -28.88 -0.35
N LYS A 94 14.59 -28.09 -0.91
CA LYS A 94 13.14 -28.18 -0.66
C LYS A 94 12.57 -29.58 -0.88
N SER A 95 12.95 -30.27 -1.94
CA SER A 95 12.50 -31.64 -2.25
C SER A 95 12.94 -32.70 -1.23
N ILE A 96 13.98 -32.42 -0.44
CA ILE A 96 14.50 -33.27 0.64
C ILE A 96 13.86 -32.87 1.96
N VAL A 97 13.73 -31.57 2.21
CA VAL A 97 13.05 -30.97 3.37
C VAL A 97 11.56 -31.37 3.43
N ASP A 98 10.87 -31.44 2.30
CA ASP A 98 9.47 -31.86 2.23
C ASP A 98 9.27 -33.35 2.59
N LYS A 99 10.32 -34.17 2.47
CA LYS A 99 10.28 -35.62 2.77
C LYS A 99 10.66 -35.94 4.22
N GLU A 100 11.56 -35.17 4.81
CA GLU A 100 12.15 -35.47 6.13
C GLU A 100 11.83 -34.43 7.21
N GLY A 101 11.19 -33.33 6.83
CA GLY A 101 10.89 -32.20 7.68
C GLY A 101 12.00 -31.15 7.71
N VAL A 102 11.66 -29.96 8.20
CA VAL A 102 12.58 -28.81 8.29
C VAL A 102 13.66 -29.07 9.34
N PRO A 103 14.96 -29.00 8.99
CA PRO A 103 16.02 -29.26 9.95
C PRO A 103 16.05 -28.23 11.10
N ARG A 104 16.19 -28.72 12.34
CA ARG A 104 16.21 -27.87 13.55
C ARG A 104 17.30 -26.80 13.56
N PHE A 105 18.44 -27.06 12.91
CA PHE A 105 19.52 -26.09 12.80
C PHE A 105 19.16 -24.89 11.90
N TYR A 106 18.24 -25.09 10.95
CA TYR A 106 17.75 -24.05 10.05
C TYR A 106 16.83 -23.07 10.77
N ILE A 107 15.88 -23.61 11.53
CA ILE A 107 14.96 -22.79 12.34
C ILE A 107 15.74 -22.00 13.39
N ARG A 108 16.76 -22.62 14.01
CA ARG A 108 17.60 -21.96 15.01
C ARG A 108 18.34 -20.74 14.46
N ILE A 109 18.95 -20.84 13.28
CA ILE A 109 19.69 -19.69 12.72
C ILE A 109 18.74 -18.55 12.32
N LEU A 110 17.51 -18.86 11.90
CA LEU A 110 16.52 -17.84 11.56
C LEU A 110 16.06 -17.09 12.81
N ALA A 111 15.79 -17.80 13.91
CA ALA A 111 15.48 -17.19 15.21
C ALA A 111 16.66 -16.36 15.75
N ASP A 112 17.87 -16.91 15.75
CA ASP A 112 19.08 -16.20 16.19
C ASP A 112 19.29 -14.90 15.37
N LEU A 113 19.01 -14.94 14.06
CA LEU A 113 19.16 -13.78 13.17
C LEU A 113 18.05 -12.74 13.38
N GLU A 114 16.82 -13.17 13.67
CA GLU A 114 15.70 -12.28 14.00
C GLU A 114 15.96 -11.53 15.33
N ASP A 115 16.39 -12.26 16.35
CA ASP A 115 16.76 -11.67 17.65
C ASP A 115 17.90 -10.64 17.50
N TYR A 116 18.96 -11.00 16.75
CA TYR A 116 20.08 -10.11 16.46
C TYR A 116 19.67 -8.83 15.72
N LEU A 117 18.77 -8.94 14.73
CA LEU A 117 18.30 -7.77 13.97
C LEU A 117 17.36 -6.87 14.79
N ASN A 118 16.56 -7.46 15.68
CA ASN A 118 15.70 -6.70 16.59
C ASN A 118 16.53 -5.94 17.63
N GLU A 119 17.56 -6.58 18.21
CA GLU A 119 18.52 -5.92 19.11
C GLU A 119 19.21 -4.72 18.43
N LEU A 120 19.71 -4.91 17.21
CA LEU A 120 20.34 -3.83 16.44
C LEU A 120 19.36 -2.71 16.03
N TRP A 121 18.05 -2.99 15.97
CA TRP A 121 17.04 -2.01 15.61
C TRP A 121 16.62 -1.14 16.79
N GLU A 122 16.53 -1.72 17.98
CA GLU A 122 16.25 -1.00 19.23
C GLU A 122 17.44 -0.10 19.64
N ASP A 123 18.66 -0.48 19.27
CA ASP A 123 19.87 0.31 19.45
C ASP A 123 19.95 1.55 18.52
N LYS A 124 19.19 2.59 18.87
CA LYS A 124 19.16 3.89 18.16
C LYS A 124 20.53 4.57 18.03
N GLU A 125 21.41 4.39 19.03
CA GLU A 125 22.78 4.91 19.02
C GLU A 125 23.72 4.10 18.12
N GLY A 126 23.57 2.77 18.09
CA GLY A 126 24.31 1.89 17.18
C GLY A 126 23.92 2.10 15.71
N LYS A 127 22.65 2.41 15.46
CA LYS A 127 22.11 2.73 14.14
C LYS A 127 22.64 4.03 13.51
N LYS A 128 23.08 4.98 14.32
CA LYS A 128 23.75 6.19 13.82
C LYS A 128 25.23 5.97 13.50
N LYS A 129 25.86 4.99 14.15
CA LYS A 129 27.29 4.66 13.98
C LYS A 129 27.57 3.68 12.83
N MET A 130 26.53 3.06 12.26
CA MET A 130 26.69 2.13 11.12
C MET A 130 26.89 2.88 9.79
N ASN A 131 27.66 2.27 8.90
CA ASN A 131 27.84 2.74 7.53
C ASN A 131 26.50 2.68 6.76
N LYS A 132 26.29 3.59 5.80
CA LYS A 132 25.07 3.70 4.97
C LYS A 132 24.69 2.38 4.29
N ASN A 133 25.70 1.61 3.87
CA ASN A 133 25.49 0.29 3.26
C ASN A 133 24.95 -0.73 4.27
N ASN A 134 25.50 -0.75 5.49
CA ASN A 134 25.02 -1.63 6.57
C ASN A 134 23.62 -1.24 7.05
N ALA A 135 23.30 0.07 7.10
CA ALA A 135 21.95 0.54 7.46
C ALA A 135 20.88 0.13 6.44
N LYS A 136 21.23 0.20 5.15
CA LYS A 136 20.38 -0.28 4.06
C LYS A 136 20.22 -1.80 4.11
N ALA A 137 21.32 -2.53 4.26
CA ALA A 137 21.32 -3.99 4.37
C ALA A 137 20.49 -4.49 5.55
N LEU A 138 20.58 -3.83 6.72
CA LEU A 138 19.78 -4.16 7.91
C LEU A 138 18.28 -4.04 7.63
N SER A 139 17.87 -2.93 6.99
CA SER A 139 16.47 -2.69 6.65
C SER A 139 15.95 -3.73 5.64
N THR A 140 16.76 -4.07 4.64
CA THR A 140 16.44 -5.10 3.64
C THR A 140 16.39 -6.51 4.24
N LEU A 141 17.32 -6.87 5.12
CA LEU A 141 17.32 -8.15 5.85
C LEU A 141 16.07 -8.32 6.70
N ARG A 142 15.71 -7.28 7.46
CA ARG A 142 14.51 -7.29 8.31
C ARG A 142 13.25 -7.44 7.46
N GLN A 143 13.15 -6.71 6.35
CA GLN A 143 12.04 -6.88 5.42
C GLN A 143 12.02 -8.28 4.79
N GLY A 144 13.17 -8.83 4.39
CA GLY A 144 13.28 -10.17 3.82
C GLY A 144 12.87 -11.27 4.79
N LEU A 145 13.28 -11.18 6.06
CA LEU A 145 12.87 -12.10 7.13
C LEU A 145 11.38 -11.97 7.47
N LEU A 146 10.86 -10.74 7.57
CA LEU A 146 9.43 -10.50 7.77
C LEU A 146 8.59 -11.04 6.61
N LEU A 147 8.98 -10.77 5.36
CA LEU A 147 8.28 -11.26 4.18
C LEU A 147 8.33 -12.78 4.07
N ARG A 148 9.42 -13.40 4.55
CA ARG A 148 9.58 -14.84 4.56
C ARG A 148 8.83 -15.53 5.69
N SER A 149 8.80 -14.93 6.88
CA SER A 149 7.90 -15.29 7.99
C SER A 149 6.43 -15.21 7.53
N LEU A 150 6.09 -14.23 6.69
CA LEU A 150 4.78 -14.11 6.05
C LEU A 150 4.54 -15.11 4.90
N GLN A 151 5.59 -15.54 4.18
CA GLN A 151 5.50 -16.57 3.13
C GLN A 151 5.36 -17.99 3.70
N GLU A 152 5.83 -18.21 4.93
CA GLU A 152 5.42 -19.34 5.77
C GLU A 152 4.16 -18.98 6.56
N ARG A 153 3.13 -18.45 5.87
CA ARG A 153 1.75 -18.53 6.35
C ARG A 153 1.48 -20.00 6.62
N ASN A 154 1.62 -20.38 7.89
CA ASN A 154 1.64 -21.78 8.31
C ASN A 154 0.36 -22.45 7.81
N GLN A 155 0.45 -23.62 7.17
CA GLN A 155 -0.73 -24.42 6.82
C GLN A 155 -1.60 -24.69 8.06
N GLU A 156 -0.99 -24.69 9.25
CA GLU A 156 -1.67 -24.75 10.55
C GLU A 156 -2.40 -23.46 10.91
N GLN A 157 -1.82 -22.28 10.63
CA GLN A 157 -2.48 -20.99 10.86
C GLN A 157 -3.65 -20.78 9.91
N GLU A 158 -3.54 -21.15 8.62
CA GLU A 158 -4.68 -21.10 7.69
C GLU A 158 -5.80 -22.06 8.11
N LYS A 159 -5.46 -23.25 8.63
CA LYS A 159 -6.46 -24.18 9.19
C LYS A 159 -7.14 -23.59 10.42
N VAL A 160 -6.41 -22.90 11.30
CA VAL A 160 -6.97 -22.23 12.48
C VAL A 160 -7.82 -21.03 12.08
N GLU A 161 -7.42 -20.25 11.08
CA GLU A 161 -8.21 -19.12 10.55
C GLU A 161 -9.48 -19.59 9.85
N ARG A 162 -9.43 -20.66 9.06
CA ARG A 162 -10.64 -21.29 8.51
C ARG A 162 -11.58 -21.79 9.60
N ARG A 163 -11.06 -22.27 10.73
CA ARG A 163 -11.88 -22.63 11.91
C ARG A 163 -12.48 -21.42 12.62
N ARG A 164 -11.88 -20.23 12.47
CA ARG A 164 -12.39 -18.95 13.01
C ARG A 164 -13.35 -18.24 12.06
N GLN A 165 -13.54 -18.73 10.84
CA GLN A 165 -14.53 -18.18 9.93
C GLN A 165 -15.93 -18.44 10.48
N VAL A 166 -16.74 -17.40 10.46
CA VAL A 166 -18.16 -17.52 10.81
C VAL A 166 -18.88 -18.33 9.72
N PRO A 167 -19.96 -19.06 10.07
CA PRO A 167 -20.83 -19.68 9.08
C PRO A 167 -21.36 -18.71 8.02
N PHE A 168 -21.64 -19.22 6.81
CA PHE A 168 -22.01 -18.39 5.65
C PHE A 168 -23.25 -17.52 5.87
N HIS A 169 -24.24 -17.97 6.63
CA HIS A 169 -25.44 -17.19 6.94
C HIS A 169 -25.19 -16.00 7.89
N LEU A 170 -24.00 -15.92 8.51
CA LEU A 170 -23.52 -14.78 9.28
C LEU A 170 -22.60 -13.87 8.46
N HIS A 171 -22.34 -14.20 7.20
CA HIS A 171 -21.54 -13.35 6.32
C HIS A 171 -22.32 -12.11 5.91
N ILE A 172 -21.66 -10.97 6.00
CA ILE A 172 -22.08 -9.75 5.32
C ILE A 172 -21.44 -9.77 3.94
N ASN A 173 -22.23 -9.54 2.89
CA ASN A 173 -21.71 -9.51 1.53
C ASN A 173 -20.64 -8.40 1.39
N LEU A 174 -19.44 -8.77 0.93
CA LEU A 174 -18.34 -7.82 0.72
C LEU A 174 -18.61 -6.85 -0.43
N GLU A 175 -19.33 -7.29 -1.47
CA GLU A 175 -19.74 -6.42 -2.57
C GLU A 175 -20.74 -5.35 -2.11
N LEU A 176 -21.66 -5.72 -1.21
CA LEU A 176 -22.56 -4.77 -0.56
C LEU A 176 -21.78 -3.72 0.24
N LEU A 177 -20.84 -4.17 1.07
CA LEU A 177 -19.99 -3.28 1.88
C LEU A 177 -19.20 -2.32 1.00
N GLU A 178 -18.57 -2.83 -0.05
CA GLU A 178 -17.81 -2.01 -0.97
C GLU A 178 -18.69 -1.03 -1.75
N CYS A 179 -19.88 -1.44 -2.17
CA CYS A 179 -20.82 -0.55 -2.87
C CYS A 179 -21.28 0.59 -1.97
N VAL A 180 -21.69 0.29 -0.73
CA VAL A 180 -22.10 1.30 0.25
C VAL A 180 -20.96 2.29 0.52
N TYR A 181 -19.73 1.78 0.65
CA TYR A 181 -18.54 2.60 0.82
C TYR A 181 -18.31 3.53 -0.37
N LEU A 182 -18.34 3.01 -1.60
CA LEU A 182 -18.08 3.78 -2.81
C LEU A 182 -19.18 4.81 -3.08
N VAL A 183 -20.46 4.48 -2.84
CA VAL A 183 -21.58 5.43 -2.97
C VAL A 183 -21.46 6.55 -1.95
N SER A 184 -21.11 6.24 -0.69
CA SER A 184 -20.89 7.26 0.33
C SER A 184 -19.70 8.15 -0.02
N ALA A 185 -18.61 7.57 -0.52
CA ALA A 185 -17.45 8.32 -0.98
C ALA A 185 -17.80 9.21 -2.18
N MET A 186 -18.61 8.73 -3.13
CA MET A 186 -19.09 9.50 -4.29
C MET A 186 -19.85 10.75 -3.85
N LEU A 187 -20.83 10.60 -2.95
CA LEU A 187 -21.66 11.71 -2.46
C LEU A 187 -20.86 12.78 -1.71
N LEU A 188 -19.77 12.40 -1.04
CA LEU A 188 -18.91 13.36 -0.32
C LEU A 188 -17.85 14.00 -1.23
N GLU A 189 -17.22 13.19 -2.09
CA GLU A 189 -16.04 13.61 -2.84
C GLU A 189 -16.42 14.43 -4.08
N ILE A 190 -17.52 14.13 -4.78
CA ILE A 190 -17.87 14.84 -6.01
C ILE A 190 -18.20 16.31 -5.77
N PRO A 191 -19.07 16.68 -4.81
CA PRO A 191 -19.35 18.08 -4.51
C PRO A 191 -18.08 18.80 -4.01
N TYR A 192 -17.26 18.10 -3.21
CA TYR A 192 -16.00 18.65 -2.72
C TYR A 192 -15.00 18.93 -3.86
N MET A 193 -14.85 17.98 -4.80
CA MET A 193 -14.00 18.10 -5.98
C MET A 193 -14.48 19.20 -6.93
N ALA A 194 -15.79 19.37 -7.09
CA ALA A 194 -16.35 20.42 -7.94
C ALA A 194 -16.14 21.81 -7.32
N ALA A 195 -16.40 21.96 -6.02
CA ALA A 195 -16.20 23.24 -5.32
C ALA A 195 -14.72 23.69 -5.28
N HIS A 196 -13.78 22.75 -5.18
CA HIS A 196 -12.35 23.03 -5.05
C HIS A 196 -11.56 22.70 -6.33
N GLU A 197 -12.20 22.73 -7.51
CA GLU A 197 -11.51 22.45 -8.78
C GLU A 197 -10.39 23.47 -9.07
N SER A 198 -10.59 24.72 -8.62
CA SER A 198 -9.64 25.83 -8.72
C SER A 198 -8.52 25.81 -7.67
N ASP A 199 -8.71 25.14 -6.54
CA ASP A 199 -7.75 25.15 -5.42
C ASP A 199 -6.59 24.18 -5.64
N ALA A 200 -5.36 24.68 -5.41
CA ALA A 200 -4.15 23.87 -5.53
C ALA A 200 -4.06 22.75 -4.48
N ARG A 201 -4.72 22.91 -3.33
CA ARG A 201 -4.73 21.94 -2.23
C ARG A 201 -5.89 20.95 -2.37
N ARG A 202 -5.73 19.98 -3.28
CA ARG A 202 -6.61 18.81 -3.37
C ARG A 202 -6.46 17.93 -2.13
N ARG A 203 -7.24 18.18 -1.07
CA ARG A 203 -7.37 17.25 0.03
C ARG A 203 -8.21 16.07 -0.45
N MET A 204 -7.59 14.90 -0.58
CA MET A 204 -8.32 13.68 -0.95
C MET A 204 -8.97 13.10 0.30
N ILE A 205 -10.30 12.97 0.31
CA ILE A 205 -11.02 12.37 1.44
C ILE A 205 -10.84 10.84 1.38
N SER A 206 -11.12 10.23 0.22
CA SER A 206 -10.92 8.80 -0.02
C SER A 206 -9.85 8.51 -1.07
N LYS A 207 -8.77 7.84 -0.64
CA LYS A 207 -7.73 7.33 -1.55
C LYS A 207 -8.22 6.17 -2.43
N GLN A 208 -9.05 5.28 -1.88
CA GLN A 208 -9.55 4.10 -2.59
C GLN A 208 -10.49 4.51 -3.73
N PHE A 209 -11.40 5.46 -3.47
CA PHE A 209 -12.31 5.99 -4.49
C PHE A 209 -11.54 6.67 -5.64
N HIS A 210 -10.55 7.51 -5.31
CA HIS A 210 -9.68 8.14 -6.31
C HIS A 210 -8.89 7.14 -7.15
N HIS A 211 -8.40 6.07 -6.54
CA HIS A 211 -7.74 4.99 -7.27
C HIS A 211 -8.73 4.33 -8.25
N GLN A 212 -9.95 4.04 -7.80
CA GLN A 212 -10.99 3.43 -8.63
C GLN A 212 -11.41 4.33 -9.80
N LEU A 213 -11.57 5.64 -9.56
CA LEU A 213 -11.87 6.62 -10.61
C LEU A 213 -10.74 6.68 -11.65
N ARG A 214 -9.47 6.69 -11.19
CA ARG A 214 -8.30 6.70 -12.07
C ARG A 214 -8.18 5.41 -12.89
N VAL A 215 -8.49 4.26 -12.30
CA VAL A 215 -8.48 2.97 -13.01
C VAL A 215 -9.56 2.95 -14.09
N GLY A 216 -10.77 3.45 -13.78
CA GLY A 216 -11.85 3.59 -14.77
C GLY A 216 -11.50 4.57 -15.90
N GLU A 217 -10.86 5.70 -15.59
CA GLU A 217 -10.46 6.71 -16.59
C GLU A 217 -9.32 6.25 -17.50
N ARG A 218 -8.46 5.36 -17.02
CA ARG A 218 -7.34 4.81 -17.79
C ARG A 218 -7.77 3.82 -18.87
N GLN A 219 -9.00 3.30 -18.80
CA GLN A 219 -9.49 2.37 -19.81
C GLN A 219 -9.81 3.13 -21.11
N PRO A 220 -9.12 2.84 -22.23
CA PRO A 220 -9.33 3.58 -23.48
C PRO A 220 -10.71 3.33 -24.10
N LEU A 221 -11.31 2.17 -23.81
CA LEU A 221 -12.64 1.80 -24.29
C LEU A 221 -13.53 1.57 -23.07
N LEU A 222 -14.46 2.48 -22.82
CA LEU A 222 -15.45 2.35 -21.75
C LEU A 222 -16.75 1.80 -22.35
N GLY A 223 -17.07 0.55 -22.02
CA GLY A 223 -18.36 -0.07 -22.34
C GLY A 223 -19.47 0.35 -21.36
N PRO A 224 -20.72 -0.07 -21.60
CA PRO A 224 -21.78 0.08 -20.60
C PRO A 224 -21.37 -0.66 -19.31
N PRO A 225 -21.66 -0.10 -18.13
CA PRO A 225 -21.20 -0.68 -16.88
C PRO A 225 -21.87 -2.04 -16.63
N GLU A 226 -21.07 -3.04 -16.24
CA GLU A 226 -21.57 -4.35 -15.82
C GLU A 226 -21.21 -4.65 -14.36
N SER A 227 -20.02 -4.23 -13.94
CA SER A 227 -19.56 -4.41 -12.56
C SER A 227 -20.13 -3.35 -11.63
N MET A 228 -20.35 -3.67 -10.35
CA MET A 228 -20.79 -2.70 -9.34
C MET A 228 -19.89 -1.46 -9.27
N ARG A 229 -18.56 -1.65 -9.42
CA ARG A 229 -17.59 -0.55 -9.36
C ARG A 229 -17.70 0.35 -10.59
N GLU A 230 -17.95 -0.22 -11.75
CA GLU A 230 -18.13 0.51 -13.00
C GLU A 230 -19.43 1.31 -12.98
N HIS A 231 -20.50 0.76 -12.42
CA HIS A 231 -21.77 1.49 -12.22
C HIS A 231 -21.55 2.72 -11.34
N VAL A 232 -20.84 2.58 -10.21
CA VAL A 232 -20.56 3.73 -9.33
C VAL A 232 -19.63 4.74 -10.01
N VAL A 233 -18.62 4.30 -10.77
CA VAL A 233 -17.74 5.21 -11.51
C VAL A 233 -18.49 5.94 -12.63
N ALA A 234 -19.36 5.27 -13.37
CA ALA A 234 -20.20 5.88 -14.39
C ALA A 234 -21.20 6.88 -13.78
N ALA A 235 -21.84 6.50 -12.67
CA ALA A 235 -22.69 7.39 -11.88
C ALA A 235 -21.92 8.63 -11.38
N SER A 236 -20.67 8.45 -10.96
CA SER A 236 -19.80 9.55 -10.54
C SER A 236 -19.55 10.55 -11.67
N LYS A 237 -19.34 10.07 -12.90
CA LYS A 237 -19.17 10.93 -14.07
C LYS A 237 -20.44 11.70 -14.41
N ALA A 238 -21.59 11.02 -14.40
CA ALA A 238 -22.89 11.65 -14.61
C ALA A 238 -23.20 12.72 -13.55
N MET A 239 -22.92 12.42 -12.29
CA MET A 239 -23.12 13.34 -11.17
C MET A 239 -22.21 14.56 -11.26
N LYS A 240 -20.97 14.42 -11.73
CA LYS A 240 -20.08 15.57 -12.00
C LYS A 240 -20.67 16.53 -13.05
N MET A 241 -21.39 15.99 -14.04
CA MET A 241 -22.10 16.80 -15.04
C MET A 241 -23.41 17.40 -14.51
N GLY A 242 -23.82 17.06 -13.29
CA GLY A 242 -25.07 17.50 -12.69
C GLY A 242 -26.32 16.77 -13.19
N ASP A 243 -26.18 15.69 -13.97
CA ASP A 243 -27.32 14.88 -14.41
C ASP A 243 -27.65 13.79 -13.39
N TRP A 244 -28.68 14.06 -12.60
CA TRP A 244 -29.14 13.14 -11.56
C TRP A 244 -29.92 11.95 -12.13
N LYS A 245 -30.56 12.08 -13.30
CA LYS A 245 -31.40 11.03 -13.88
C LYS A 245 -30.56 9.87 -14.38
N THR A 246 -29.45 10.17 -15.07
CA THR A 246 -28.50 9.14 -15.49
C THR A 246 -27.75 8.56 -14.30
N CYS A 247 -27.35 9.37 -13.32
CA CYS A 247 -26.76 8.89 -12.06
C CYS A 247 -27.68 7.89 -11.33
N HIS A 248 -28.97 8.25 -11.19
CA HIS A 248 -30.00 7.40 -10.63
C HIS A 248 -30.15 6.10 -11.43
N SER A 249 -30.17 6.17 -12.76
CA SER A 249 -30.29 4.97 -13.61
C SER A 249 -29.12 3.99 -13.47
N PHE A 250 -27.91 4.46 -13.17
CA PHE A 250 -26.75 3.59 -12.96
C PHE A 250 -26.72 2.96 -11.57
N ILE A 251 -27.22 3.67 -10.55
CA ILE A 251 -27.23 3.20 -9.16
C ILE A 251 -28.43 2.29 -8.88
N ILE A 252 -29.59 2.66 -9.41
CA ILE A 252 -30.85 1.92 -9.31
C ILE A 252 -31.17 1.33 -10.68
N ASN A 253 -30.42 0.27 -11.03
CA ASN A 253 -30.81 -0.63 -12.11
C ASN A 253 -31.15 -2.01 -11.56
N GLU A 254 -31.82 -2.82 -12.37
CA GLU A 254 -32.22 -4.18 -12.02
C GLU A 254 -31.03 -5.04 -11.56
N LYS A 255 -29.85 -4.86 -12.19
CA LYS A 255 -28.62 -5.58 -11.87
C LYS A 255 -28.05 -5.21 -10.49
N MET A 256 -27.98 -3.93 -10.15
CA MET A 256 -27.53 -3.42 -8.86
C MET A 256 -28.54 -3.69 -7.76
N ASN A 257 -29.83 -3.67 -8.09
CA ASN A 257 -30.89 -4.05 -7.17
C ASN A 257 -30.71 -5.50 -6.70
N GLY A 258 -30.63 -6.46 -7.63
CA GLY A 258 -30.43 -7.86 -7.27
C GLY A 258 -29.09 -8.15 -6.59
N LYS A 259 -28.06 -7.35 -6.90
CA LYS A 259 -26.69 -7.57 -6.39
C LYS A 259 -26.44 -6.95 -5.00
N VAL A 260 -27.09 -5.83 -4.69
CA VAL A 260 -26.79 -5.01 -3.50
C VAL A 260 -28.07 -4.64 -2.75
N TRP A 261 -29.05 -4.02 -3.42
CA TRP A 261 -30.15 -3.37 -2.72
C TRP A 261 -31.22 -4.33 -2.18
N ASP A 262 -31.43 -5.47 -2.84
CA ASP A 262 -32.39 -6.51 -2.39
C ASP A 262 -31.87 -7.32 -1.20
N LEU A 263 -30.59 -7.16 -0.83
CA LEU A 263 -30.01 -7.78 0.37
C LEU A 263 -30.43 -7.06 1.66
N PHE A 264 -31.03 -5.87 1.57
CA PHE A 264 -31.50 -5.12 2.73
C PHE A 264 -32.91 -5.58 3.16
N PRO A 265 -33.17 -5.70 4.48
CA PRO A 265 -34.52 -5.97 4.99
C PRO A 265 -35.55 -4.89 4.60
N GLU A 266 -35.14 -3.62 4.49
CA GLU A 266 -35.99 -2.48 4.12
C GLU A 266 -35.44 -1.75 2.89
N ALA A 267 -35.41 -2.43 1.74
CA ALA A 267 -34.83 -1.89 0.50
C ALA A 267 -35.48 -0.58 0.04
N ASP A 268 -36.79 -0.43 0.17
CA ASP A 268 -37.52 0.74 -0.37
C ASP A 268 -37.20 2.05 0.37
N LYS A 269 -37.00 1.99 1.69
CA LYS A 269 -36.57 3.17 2.45
C LYS A 269 -35.15 3.61 2.09
N VAL A 270 -34.26 2.64 1.85
CA VAL A 270 -32.89 2.93 1.43
C VAL A 270 -32.87 3.53 0.02
N ARG A 271 -33.66 2.98 -0.91
CA ARG A 271 -33.81 3.50 -2.28
C ARG A 271 -34.31 4.94 -2.30
N THR A 272 -35.40 5.23 -1.60
CA THR A 272 -35.98 6.58 -1.52
C THR A 272 -35.03 7.58 -0.87
N MET A 273 -34.34 7.17 0.20
CA MET A 273 -33.31 7.98 0.85
C MET A 273 -32.13 8.28 -0.10
N LEU A 274 -31.67 7.27 -0.84
CA LEU A 274 -30.55 7.42 -1.76
C LEU A 274 -30.89 8.32 -2.96
N VAL A 275 -32.10 8.19 -3.53
CA VAL A 275 -32.59 9.08 -4.59
C VAL A 275 -32.58 10.52 -4.12
N ARG A 276 -33.16 10.79 -2.95
CA ARG A 276 -33.17 12.14 -2.36
C ARG A 276 -31.76 12.69 -2.16
N LYS A 277 -30.82 11.87 -1.67
CA LYS A 277 -29.43 12.28 -1.47
C LYS A 277 -28.69 12.55 -2.78
N ILE A 278 -28.93 11.75 -3.81
CA ILE A 278 -28.36 11.98 -5.14
C ILE A 278 -28.90 13.30 -5.71
N GLN A 279 -30.20 13.58 -5.59
CA GLN A 279 -30.80 14.84 -6.02
C GLN A 279 -30.17 16.05 -5.30
N GLU A 280 -30.12 16.02 -3.96
CA GLU A 280 -29.52 17.10 -3.16
C GLU A 280 -28.04 17.36 -3.53
N GLU A 281 -27.23 16.32 -3.68
CA GLU A 281 -25.80 16.48 -3.99
C GLU A 281 -25.53 16.78 -5.48
N SER A 282 -26.37 16.29 -6.39
CA SER A 282 -26.30 16.65 -7.81
C SER A 282 -26.62 18.12 -8.03
N LEU A 283 -27.60 18.68 -7.32
CA LEU A 283 -27.91 20.11 -7.32
C LEU A 283 -26.69 20.93 -6.83
N ARG A 284 -26.06 20.53 -5.72
CA ARG A 284 -24.85 21.20 -5.20
C ARG A 284 -23.73 21.17 -6.24
N THR A 285 -23.48 20.00 -6.83
CA THR A 285 -22.43 19.81 -7.84
C THR A 285 -22.70 20.61 -9.12
N TYR A 286 -23.96 20.67 -9.54
CA TYR A 286 -24.41 21.45 -10.70
C TYR A 286 -24.15 22.94 -10.48
N LEU A 287 -24.51 23.47 -9.30
CA LEU A 287 -24.25 24.86 -8.95
C LEU A 287 -22.73 25.14 -8.91
N PHE A 288 -21.90 24.27 -8.35
CA PHE A 288 -20.45 24.48 -8.36
C PHE A 288 -19.84 24.49 -9.76
N THR A 289 -20.32 23.63 -10.65
CA THR A 289 -19.74 23.46 -11.98
C THR A 289 -20.19 24.57 -12.94
N TYR A 290 -21.46 24.96 -12.86
CA TYR A 290 -22.08 25.90 -13.80
C TYR A 290 -22.34 27.29 -13.23
N SER A 291 -21.91 27.59 -11.99
CA SER A 291 -21.99 28.94 -11.38
C SER A 291 -21.43 30.01 -12.33
N SER A 292 -20.29 29.73 -12.99
CA SER A 292 -19.60 30.64 -13.91
C SER A 292 -20.44 31.14 -15.09
N VAL A 293 -21.42 30.35 -15.53
CA VAL A 293 -22.18 30.61 -16.77
C VAL A 293 -23.50 31.32 -16.48
N TYR A 294 -24.02 31.18 -15.27
CA TYR A 294 -25.31 31.72 -14.88
C TYR A 294 -25.18 33.09 -14.20
N ASP A 295 -25.91 34.09 -14.68
CA ASP A 295 -26.02 35.39 -14.00
C ASP A 295 -27.15 35.39 -12.96
N SER A 296 -28.29 34.80 -13.30
CA SER A 296 -29.41 34.62 -12.40
C SER A 296 -30.15 33.30 -12.69
N ILE A 297 -30.59 32.63 -11.64
CA ILE A 297 -31.32 31.35 -11.71
C ILE A 297 -32.55 31.44 -10.79
N SER A 298 -33.72 31.03 -11.26
CA SER A 298 -34.91 30.94 -10.40
C SER A 298 -34.92 29.67 -9.56
N MET A 299 -35.39 29.75 -8.31
CA MET A 299 -35.53 28.56 -7.46
C MET A 299 -36.61 27.60 -7.97
N GLU A 300 -37.63 28.12 -8.65
CA GLU A 300 -38.69 27.32 -9.29
C GLU A 300 -38.10 26.40 -10.37
N THR A 301 -37.22 26.93 -11.25
CA THR A 301 -36.59 26.09 -12.28
C THR A 301 -35.66 25.03 -11.70
N LEU A 302 -34.95 25.34 -10.60
CA LEU A 302 -34.15 24.35 -9.88
C LEU A 302 -35.01 23.28 -9.19
N SER A 303 -36.16 23.67 -8.65
CA SER A 303 -37.14 22.76 -8.04
C SER A 303 -37.69 21.78 -9.09
N ASP A 304 -38.07 22.27 -10.27
CA ASP A 304 -38.58 21.44 -11.37
C ASP A 304 -37.48 20.55 -12.00
N MET A 305 -36.26 21.06 -12.13
CA MET A 305 -35.15 20.33 -12.76
C MET A 305 -34.68 19.13 -11.92
N PHE A 306 -34.63 19.31 -10.59
CA PHE A 306 -34.16 18.29 -9.66
C PHE A 306 -35.29 17.56 -8.92
N GLU A 307 -36.56 17.93 -9.17
CA GLU A 307 -37.76 17.37 -8.53
C GLU A 307 -37.68 17.44 -6.99
N LEU A 308 -37.23 18.58 -6.46
CA LEU A 308 -37.06 18.85 -5.03
C LEU A 308 -38.00 19.94 -4.54
N ASP A 309 -38.45 19.83 -3.29
CA ASP A 309 -39.29 20.86 -2.67
C ASP A 309 -38.55 22.20 -2.58
N LEU A 310 -39.25 23.29 -2.90
CA LEU A 310 -38.73 24.66 -2.86
C LEU A 310 -38.05 25.04 -1.51
N PRO A 311 -38.59 24.66 -0.32
CA PRO A 311 -37.91 24.92 0.95
C PRO A 311 -36.58 24.17 1.11
N THR A 312 -36.48 22.97 0.54
CA THR A 312 -35.25 22.17 0.57
C THR A 312 -34.18 22.83 -0.30
N VAL A 313 -34.54 23.24 -1.52
CA VAL A 313 -33.65 23.99 -2.44
C VAL A 313 -33.18 25.28 -1.78
N HIS A 314 -34.10 26.06 -1.20
CA HIS A 314 -33.78 27.28 -0.46
C HIS A 314 -32.80 27.00 0.68
N SER A 315 -33.01 25.95 1.48
CA SER A 315 -32.14 25.60 2.60
C SER A 315 -30.72 25.22 2.13
N ILE A 316 -30.60 24.46 1.05
CA ILE A 316 -29.31 24.05 0.47
C ILE A 316 -28.54 25.26 -0.03
N ILE A 317 -29.18 26.11 -0.84
CA ILE A 317 -28.54 27.30 -1.41
C ILE A 317 -28.17 28.29 -0.30
N SER A 318 -29.06 28.53 0.66
CA SER A 318 -28.77 29.39 1.81
C SER A 318 -27.55 28.90 2.59
N LYS A 319 -27.44 27.58 2.80
CA LYS A 319 -26.29 26.99 3.48
C LYS A 319 -25.00 27.13 2.67
N MET A 320 -25.06 27.01 1.35
CA MET A 320 -23.90 27.21 0.46
C MET A 320 -23.41 28.66 0.47
N ILE A 321 -24.33 29.63 0.50
CA ILE A 321 -23.99 31.06 0.58
C ILE A 321 -23.35 31.38 1.94
N ILE A 322 -23.92 30.88 3.05
CA ILE A 322 -23.39 31.12 4.40
C ILE A 322 -22.00 30.50 4.60
N ASN A 323 -21.77 29.32 4.01
CA ASN A 323 -20.46 28.66 4.06
C ASN A 323 -19.42 29.31 3.12
N GLU A 324 -19.78 30.36 2.38
CA GLU A 324 -18.93 31.03 1.38
C GLU A 324 -18.49 30.08 0.24
N GLU A 325 -19.24 29.01 -0.01
CA GLU A 325 -18.97 28.03 -1.07
C GLU A 325 -19.52 28.52 -2.43
N LEU A 326 -20.54 29.37 -2.42
CA LEU A 326 -21.18 29.92 -3.61
C LEU A 326 -21.21 31.45 -3.53
N MET A 327 -20.63 32.11 -4.53
CA MET A 327 -20.59 33.57 -4.64
C MET A 327 -21.92 34.12 -5.20
N ALA A 328 -22.99 33.95 -4.44
CA ALA A 328 -24.34 34.35 -4.86
C ALA A 328 -25.11 35.05 -3.76
N SER A 329 -26.08 35.87 -4.16
CA SER A 329 -27.08 36.45 -3.27
C SER A 329 -28.48 35.95 -3.64
N LEU A 330 -29.33 35.82 -2.63
CA LEU A 330 -30.72 35.41 -2.81
C LEU A 330 -31.63 36.64 -2.79
N ASP A 331 -32.43 36.82 -3.84
CA ASP A 331 -33.52 37.79 -3.87
C ASP A 331 -34.83 37.14 -3.39
N GLN A 332 -35.27 37.54 -2.20
CA GLN A 332 -36.43 36.95 -1.53
C GLN A 332 -37.79 37.17 -2.24
N PRO A 333 -38.13 38.37 -2.76
CA PRO A 333 -39.43 38.58 -3.42
C PRO A 333 -39.58 37.84 -4.74
N THR A 334 -38.53 37.74 -5.56
CA THR A 334 -38.60 37.04 -6.85
C THR A 334 -38.18 35.57 -6.78
N GLN A 335 -37.68 35.11 -5.62
CA GLN A 335 -37.17 33.76 -5.44
C GLN A 335 -36.08 33.39 -6.46
N THR A 336 -35.21 34.35 -6.78
CA THR A 336 -34.09 34.17 -7.70
C THR A 336 -32.76 34.28 -6.99
N VAL A 337 -31.81 33.46 -7.43
CA VAL A 337 -30.41 33.50 -7.01
C VAL A 337 -29.66 34.31 -8.04
N VAL A 338 -29.01 35.39 -7.61
CA VAL A 338 -28.18 36.25 -8.45
C VAL A 338 -26.72 35.93 -8.15
N MET A 339 -25.98 35.54 -9.18
CA MET A 339 -24.55 35.22 -9.05
C MET A 339 -23.73 36.52 -9.08
N HIS A 340 -22.73 36.62 -8.22
CA HIS A 340 -21.73 37.67 -8.31
C HIS A 340 -20.64 37.19 -9.28
N ARG A 341 -20.41 37.94 -10.36
CA ARG A 341 -19.35 37.67 -11.37
C ARG A 341 -17.93 37.90 -10.83
N THR A 342 -17.63 37.38 -9.66
CA THR A 342 -16.34 37.50 -8.96
C THR A 342 -15.46 36.29 -9.18
N GLU A 343 -15.86 35.36 -10.06
CA GLU A 343 -15.07 34.18 -10.33
C GLU A 343 -13.73 34.54 -10.99
N PRO A 344 -12.61 34.06 -10.43
CA PRO A 344 -11.28 34.33 -10.97
C PRO A 344 -11.12 33.71 -12.35
N THR A 345 -10.57 34.50 -13.27
CA THR A 345 -10.16 34.03 -14.60
C THR A 345 -9.11 32.93 -14.50
N ALA A 346 -8.94 32.13 -15.57
CA ALA A 346 -7.95 31.04 -15.59
C ALA A 346 -6.51 31.52 -15.24
N GLN A 347 -6.13 32.74 -15.65
CA GLN A 347 -4.83 33.32 -15.30
C GLN A 347 -4.75 33.72 -13.83
N GLN A 348 -5.81 34.31 -13.27
CA GLN A 348 -5.89 34.62 -11.84
C GLN A 348 -5.83 33.34 -10.99
N ASN A 349 -6.50 32.27 -11.41
CA ASN A 349 -6.42 30.95 -10.75
C ASN A 349 -5.00 30.39 -10.77
N LEU A 350 -4.30 30.44 -11.91
CA LEU A 350 -2.90 30.01 -11.98
C LEU A 350 -2.00 30.84 -11.06
N ALA A 351 -2.23 32.15 -10.97
CA ALA A 351 -1.49 33.03 -10.06
C ALA A 351 -1.77 32.69 -8.58
N LEU A 352 -3.03 32.44 -8.21
CA LEU A 352 -3.42 32.00 -6.86
C LEU A 352 -2.76 30.67 -6.49
N GLN A 353 -2.81 29.67 -7.39
CA GLN A 353 -2.13 28.39 -7.18
C GLN A 353 -0.61 28.53 -7.06
N LEU A 354 0.00 29.40 -7.85
CA LEU A 354 1.43 29.66 -7.78
C LEU A 354 1.79 30.38 -6.47
N ALA A 355 0.98 31.33 -6.02
CA ALA A 355 1.19 32.02 -4.75
C ALA A 355 1.17 31.04 -3.56
N GLU A 356 0.21 30.10 -3.52
CA GLU A 356 0.19 29.05 -2.50
C GLU A 356 1.42 28.15 -2.56
N LYS A 357 1.82 27.72 -3.77
CA LYS A 357 3.02 26.91 -3.96
C LYS A 357 4.28 27.64 -3.54
N LEU A 358 4.41 28.93 -3.87
CA LEU A 358 5.51 29.77 -3.42
C LEU A 358 5.53 29.88 -1.90
N GLY A 359 4.38 30.06 -1.24
CA GLY A 359 4.27 30.00 0.21
C GLY A 359 4.78 28.69 0.79
N SER A 360 4.39 27.55 0.21
CA SER A 360 4.88 26.23 0.63
C SER A 360 6.38 26.04 0.38
N LEU A 361 6.92 26.64 -0.69
CA LEU A 361 8.35 26.59 -1.00
C LEU A 361 9.16 27.44 -0.03
N VAL A 362 8.66 28.62 0.35
CA VAL A 362 9.27 29.46 1.38
C VAL A 362 9.30 28.73 2.71
N GLU A 363 8.19 28.12 3.14
CA GLU A 363 8.15 27.32 4.37
C GLU A 363 9.15 26.13 4.32
N ASN A 364 9.25 25.45 3.18
CA ASN A 364 10.24 24.39 3.00
C ASN A 364 11.69 24.91 3.03
N ASN A 365 11.94 26.10 2.47
CA ASN A 365 13.25 26.73 2.48
C ASN A 365 13.65 27.16 3.89
N GLU A 366 12.73 27.73 4.67
CA GLU A 366 12.93 28.06 6.09
C GLU A 366 13.27 26.81 6.89
N ARG A 367 12.49 25.73 6.74
CA ARG A 367 12.79 24.44 7.38
C ARG A 367 14.19 23.93 7.04
N VAL A 368 14.60 23.98 5.77
CA VAL A 368 15.94 23.54 5.36
C VAL A 368 17.03 24.48 5.90
N PHE A 369 16.76 25.78 5.96
CA PHE A 369 17.67 26.77 6.52
C PHE A 369 17.92 26.49 8.01
N ASP A 370 16.87 26.25 8.79
CA ASP A 370 16.97 25.88 10.21
C ASP A 370 17.80 24.60 10.42
N HIS A 371 17.58 23.58 9.57
CA HIS A 371 18.37 22.35 9.60
C HIS A 371 19.85 22.60 9.27
N LYS A 372 20.15 23.53 8.35
CA LYS A 372 21.54 23.91 8.02
C LYS A 372 22.19 24.74 9.14
N GLN A 373 21.44 25.64 9.78
CA GLN A 373 21.94 26.47 10.88
C GLN A 373 22.20 25.64 12.15
N GLY A 374 21.41 24.59 12.40
CA GLY A 374 21.63 23.65 13.51
C GLY A 374 22.94 22.86 13.45
N THR A 375 23.61 22.77 12.29
CA THR A 375 24.94 22.16 12.16
C THR A 375 26.08 23.14 12.48
N TYR A 376 25.84 24.46 12.38
CA TYR A 376 26.83 25.50 12.69
C TYR A 376 26.65 26.15 14.09
N GLY A 377 25.52 25.94 14.75
CA GLY A 377 25.19 26.55 16.05
C GLY A 377 25.84 25.91 17.29
N GLY A 378 26.57 24.80 17.15
CA GLY A 378 27.21 24.08 18.26
C GLY A 378 28.47 24.74 18.82
N TYR A 379 29.06 25.73 18.14
CA TYR A 379 30.37 26.29 18.51
C TYR A 379 30.32 27.67 19.17
N PHE A 380 29.13 28.28 19.34
CA PHE A 380 28.99 29.64 19.87
C PHE A 380 28.19 29.78 21.17
N ARG A 381 27.69 28.69 21.75
CA ARG A 381 26.84 28.75 22.96
C ARG A 381 27.59 28.57 24.29
N ASP A 382 28.83 28.07 24.29
CA ASP A 382 29.55 27.74 25.52
C ASP A 382 30.41 28.87 26.13
N GLN A 383 30.39 30.09 25.59
CA GLN A 383 31.28 31.18 26.06
C GLN A 383 30.57 32.35 26.76
N LYS A 384 29.32 32.19 27.21
CA LYS A 384 28.55 33.30 27.80
C LYS A 384 27.73 32.97 29.06
N ASP A 385 28.13 31.97 29.84
CA ASP A 385 27.49 31.62 31.13
C ASP A 385 28.47 31.57 32.33
N GLY A 386 29.52 32.41 32.30
CA GLY A 386 30.26 32.77 33.51
C GLY A 386 29.90 34.19 33.91
N TYR A 387 29.35 34.39 35.11
CA TYR A 387 28.82 35.66 35.69
C TYR A 387 27.31 35.90 35.57
N ARG A 388 26.50 35.17 36.35
CA ARG A 388 25.44 35.72 37.25
C ARG A 388 24.49 34.63 37.73
N LYS A 389 24.69 34.12 38.94
CA LYS A 389 23.69 33.97 40.01
C LYS A 389 24.19 33.02 41.10
N ASN A 390 24.92 33.60 42.05
CA ASN A 390 24.93 33.12 43.42
C ASN A 390 24.42 34.28 44.27
N GLU A 391 23.15 34.24 44.67
CA GLU A 391 22.58 34.95 45.83
C GLU A 391 21.06 34.74 45.88
N GLY A 392 20.53 34.32 47.05
CA GLY A 392 19.11 34.44 47.36
C GLY A 392 18.40 33.19 47.87
N TYR A 393 18.93 32.55 48.93
CA TYR A 393 18.12 31.71 49.83
C TYR A 393 17.19 32.59 50.69
N MET A 394 16.04 32.02 51.08
CA MET A 394 15.10 32.43 52.13
C MET A 394 14.00 33.46 51.81
N ARG A 395 12.78 32.94 51.54
CA ARG A 395 11.57 33.31 52.30
C ARG A 395 10.38 32.44 51.91
N ARG A 396 9.82 31.69 52.87
CA ARG A 396 8.42 31.79 53.35
C ARG A 396 7.98 30.46 54.01
N GLY A 397 8.25 30.33 55.30
CA GLY A 397 7.51 29.45 56.19
C GLY A 397 6.30 30.18 56.78
N GLY A 398 5.16 29.50 56.87
CA GLY A 398 3.95 29.95 57.54
C GLY A 398 3.26 28.73 58.19
N TYR A 399 3.24 28.74 59.52
CA TYR A 399 2.78 27.70 60.42
C TYR A 399 1.29 27.32 60.27
N ARG A 400 0.97 26.02 60.43
CA ARG A 400 -0.21 25.59 61.18
C ARG A 400 0.03 24.21 61.81
N GLN A 401 0.25 24.20 63.13
CA GLN A 401 0.25 23.01 63.97
C GLN A 401 -1.19 22.54 64.18
N GLN A 402 -1.42 21.23 64.13
CA GLN A 402 -2.26 20.56 65.13
C GLN A 402 -1.76 19.12 65.35
N GLN A 403 -1.64 18.80 66.63
CA GLN A 403 -1.05 17.61 67.22
C GLN A 403 -1.94 16.38 67.12
N SER A 404 -1.31 15.20 67.05
CA SER A 404 -1.65 13.93 67.73
C SER A 404 -0.52 12.94 67.36
N GLN A 405 0.55 12.72 68.15
CA GLN A 405 0.66 11.76 69.27
C GLN A 405 -0.24 10.52 69.06
N THR A 406 0.23 9.27 69.02
CA THR A 406 1.23 8.55 69.85
C THR A 406 1.58 7.23 69.13
N ALA A 407 2.86 6.82 69.03
CA ALA A 407 3.53 5.76 69.84
C ALA A 407 2.75 4.43 69.87
N TYR A 408 3.25 3.27 69.44
CA TYR A 408 4.60 2.70 69.37
C TYR A 408 4.85 1.97 68.05
#